data_AF-A0A838RT72-F1
#
_entry.id   AF-A0A838RT72-F1
#
_cell.length_a   1.000
_cell.length_b   1.000
_cell.length_c   1.000
_cell.angle_alpha   90.00
_cell.angle_beta   90.00
_cell.angle_gamma   90.00
#
_symmetry.space_group_name_H-M   'P 1'
#
loop_
_entity.id
_entity.type
_entity.pdbx_description
1 polymer ?
#
loop_
_entity_poly.entity_id
_entity_poly.type
_entity_poly.pdbx_seq_one_letter_code
_entity_poly.pdbx_strand_id
1 'polypeptide(L)'
;MSSAIVVHKGRTNIIPISLGVDVSGDVFTSQIRSEPDVSAPLIATWDVEFETNGVDGELILTLDDTLTGQIRINSGYMDLKRMSNGEALPVFDRPLEVIFRGSVTNGDTIFDLDGGDAFTTGDVDLDGGIP
;
A
#
# COMPACT_ATOMS: atom_id res chain seq x y z
N MET A 1 -13.62 18.28 4.93
CA MET A 1 -12.41 17.96 4.16
C MET A 1 -12.31 16.45 4.12
N SER A 2 -12.46 15.82 2.95
CA SER A 2 -12.32 14.37 2.79
C SER A 2 -10.84 14.05 2.60
N SER A 3 -10.16 13.68 3.69
CA SER A 3 -8.78 13.21 3.65
C SER A 3 -8.76 11.81 3.05
N ALA A 4 -8.70 11.72 1.72
CA ALA A 4 -8.58 10.44 1.03
C ALA A 4 -7.20 9.83 1.33
N ILE A 5 -7.18 8.53 1.62
CA ILE A 5 -5.96 7.75 1.84
C ILE A 5 -5.37 7.38 0.49
N VAL A 6 -4.08 7.64 0.28
CA VAL A 6 -3.39 7.26 -0.95
C VAL A 6 -2.57 6.00 -0.71
N VAL A 7 -2.85 4.95 -1.47
CA VAL A 7 -2.11 3.69 -1.45
C VAL A 7 -1.35 3.54 -2.76
N HIS A 8 -0.05 3.32 -2.66
CA HIS A 8 0.81 3.04 -3.80
C HIS A 8 0.83 1.53 -4.11
N LYS A 9 0.44 1.15 -5.33
CA LYS A 9 0.47 -0.24 -5.80
C LYS A 9 1.91 -0.76 -5.89
N GLY A 10 2.14 -2.00 -5.46
CA GLY A 10 3.46 -2.66 -5.49
C GLY A 10 4.44 -2.07 -4.48
N ARG A 11 3.93 -1.52 -3.38
CA ARG A 11 4.73 -1.01 -2.25
C ARG A 11 4.05 -1.36 -0.93
N THR A 12 4.84 -1.49 0.12
CA THR A 12 4.32 -1.51 1.49
C THR A 12 3.89 -0.10 1.86
N ASN A 13 2.63 0.06 2.25
CA ASN A 13 2.09 1.34 2.68
C ASN A 13 1.84 1.27 4.19
N ILE A 14 2.37 2.25 4.92
CA ILE A 14 2.27 2.35 6.38
C ILE A 14 1.60 3.69 6.69
N ILE A 15 0.49 3.65 7.41
CA ILE A 15 -0.30 4.84 7.76
C ILE A 15 -0.55 4.86 9.26
N PRO A 16 0.03 5.82 9.99
CA PRO A 16 -0.31 6.03 11.39
C PRO A 16 -1.66 6.75 11.51
N ILE A 17 -2.50 6.28 12.42
CA ILE A 17 -3.78 6.89 12.80
C ILE A 17 -3.77 7.10 14.32
N SER A 18 -4.06 8.32 14.75
CA SER A 18 -4.30 8.63 16.16
C SER A 18 -5.78 8.80 16.40
N LEU A 19 -6.32 8.01 17.34
CA LEU A 19 -7.73 8.09 17.75
C LEU A 19 -7.96 9.10 18.89
N GLY A 20 -6.88 9.56 19.54
CA GLY A 20 -6.94 10.53 20.64
C GLY A 20 -7.63 10.01 21.90
N VAL A 21 -7.85 8.70 22.00
CA VAL A 21 -8.46 8.01 23.15
C VAL A 21 -7.71 6.71 23.37
N ASP A 22 -7.60 6.28 24.63
CA ASP A 22 -6.99 4.99 24.93
C ASP A 22 -7.81 3.85 24.32
N VAL A 23 -7.12 3.01 23.55
CA VAL A 23 -7.66 1.81 22.89
C VAL A 23 -6.81 0.57 23.18
N SER A 24 -5.96 0.64 24.21
CA SER A 24 -5.11 -0.46 24.63
C SER A 24 -5.95 -1.60 25.23
N GLY A 25 -6.24 -2.60 24.40
CA GLY A 25 -7.05 -3.76 24.77
C GLY A 25 -8.26 -4.00 23.88
N ASP A 26 -8.56 -3.10 22.94
CA ASP A 26 -9.52 -3.37 21.89
C ASP A 26 -8.90 -4.22 20.77
N VAL A 27 -9.75 -4.76 19.89
CA VAL A 27 -9.29 -5.39 18.64
C VAL A 27 -9.82 -4.55 17.49
N PHE A 28 -8.96 -4.11 16.58
CA PHE A 28 -9.38 -3.35 15.41
C PHE A 28 -9.36 -4.24 14.17
N THR A 29 -10.31 -3.99 13.28
CA THR A 29 -10.34 -4.59 11.95
C THR A 29 -10.53 -3.49 10.93
N SER A 30 -9.74 -3.52 9.86
CA SER A 30 -9.81 -2.53 8.80
C SER A 30 -9.87 -3.20 7.44
N GLN A 31 -10.92 -2.88 6.69
CA GLN A 31 -11.22 -3.51 5.39
C GLN A 31 -11.44 -2.46 4.33
N ILE A 32 -10.95 -2.71 3.12
CA ILE A 32 -11.18 -1.86 1.95
C ILE A 32 -12.15 -2.58 1.01
N ARG A 33 -13.26 -1.92 0.68
CA ARG A 33 -14.31 -2.44 -0.21
C ARG A 33 -14.50 -1.54 -1.43
N SER A 34 -15.04 -2.10 -2.51
CA SER A 34 -15.24 -1.35 -3.76
C SER A 34 -16.26 -0.22 -3.64
N GLU A 35 -17.19 -0.35 -2.70
CA GLU A 35 -18.27 0.59 -2.42
C GLU A 35 -18.37 0.78 -0.90
N PRO A 36 -19.01 1.87 -0.42
CA PRO A 36 -19.18 2.14 1.01
C PRO A 36 -20.15 1.17 1.73
N ASP A 37 -20.70 0.19 1.01
CA ASP A 37 -21.62 -0.82 1.55
C ASP A 37 -20.85 -2.01 2.15
N VAL A 38 -21.33 -2.54 3.27
CA VAL A 38 -20.76 -3.72 3.95
C VAL A 38 -20.85 -5.01 3.12
N SER A 39 -21.81 -5.08 2.20
CA SER A 39 -22.01 -6.19 1.26
C SER A 39 -21.13 -6.10 0.02
N ALA A 40 -20.46 -4.96 -0.18
CA ALA A 40 -19.62 -4.73 -1.35
C ALA A 40 -18.40 -5.68 -1.37
N PRO A 41 -17.92 -6.07 -2.56
CA PRO A 41 -16.72 -6.88 -2.71
C PRO A 41 -15.53 -6.36 -1.90
N LEU A 42 -14.92 -7.25 -1.11
CA LEU A 42 -13.68 -6.98 -0.39
C LEU A 42 -12.52 -6.89 -1.39
N ILE A 43 -11.75 -5.82 -1.29
CA ILE A 43 -10.55 -5.58 -2.10
C ILE A 43 -9.32 -6.06 -1.36
N ALA A 44 -9.17 -5.59 -0.13
CA ALA A 44 -8.00 -5.80 0.70
C ALA A 44 -8.36 -5.58 2.18
N THR A 45 -7.54 -6.13 3.06
CA THR A 45 -7.63 -5.93 4.50
C THR A 45 -6.33 -5.29 4.95
N TRP A 46 -6.41 -4.23 5.75
CA TRP A 46 -5.23 -3.65 6.38
C TRP A 46 -4.82 -4.52 7.56
N ASP A 47 -3.51 -4.72 7.70
CA ASP A 47 -2.96 -5.22 8.95
C ASP A 47 -2.94 -4.07 9.96
N VAL A 48 -3.48 -4.30 11.15
CA VAL A 48 -3.64 -3.25 12.17
C VAL A 48 -2.78 -3.60 13.37
N GLU A 49 -1.74 -2.80 13.57
CA GLU A 49 -0.82 -2.95 14.69
C GLU A 49 -0.99 -1.77 15.67
N PHE A 50 -0.84 -2.07 16.95
CA PHE A 50 -0.85 -1.03 17.99
C PHE A 50 0.54 -0.42 18.11
N GLU A 51 0.65 0.90 17.90
CA GLU A 51 1.87 1.67 18.17
C GLU A 51 1.78 2.41 19.51
N THR A 52 0.78 2.09 20.34
CA THR A 52 0.51 2.87 21.55
C THR A 52 1.36 2.42 22.74
N ASN A 53 1.77 3.41 23.55
CA ASN A 53 2.30 3.27 24.91
C ASN A 53 1.19 3.02 25.97
N GLY A 54 -0.08 2.91 25.56
CA GLY A 54 -1.24 2.70 26.43
C GLY A 54 -2.00 3.96 26.85
N VAL A 55 -1.72 5.12 26.26
CA VAL A 55 -2.44 6.39 26.58
C VAL A 55 -2.93 7.10 25.32
N ASP A 56 -2.19 7.00 24.21
CA ASP A 56 -2.33 7.92 23.08
C ASP A 56 -3.30 7.41 22.00
N GLY A 57 -3.56 6.10 21.98
CA GLY A 57 -4.48 5.47 21.03
C GLY A 57 -4.00 5.51 19.58
N GLU A 58 -2.71 5.25 19.37
CA GLU A 58 -2.10 5.20 18.04
C GLU A 58 -2.14 3.80 17.44
N LEU A 59 -2.58 3.74 16.19
CA LEU A 59 -2.68 2.55 15.36
C LEU A 59 -1.82 2.73 14.11
N ILE A 60 -1.00 1.74 13.79
CA ILE A 60 -0.36 1.63 12.49
C ILE A 60 -1.22 0.73 11.62
N LEU A 61 -1.62 1.25 10.46
CA LEU A 61 -2.18 0.44 9.38
C LEU A 61 -1.09 0.11 8.38
N THR A 62 -0.83 -1.19 8.17
CA THR A 62 0.13 -1.67 7.19
C THR A 62 -0.58 -2.44 6.08
N LEU A 63 -0.25 -2.12 4.83
CA LEU A 63 -0.69 -2.88 3.65
C LEU A 63 0.53 -3.29 2.85
N ASP A 64 0.78 -4.59 2.83
CA ASP A 64 1.94 -5.23 2.22
C ASP A 64 1.94 -5.13 0.69
N ASP A 65 3.13 -5.11 0.08
CA ASP A 65 3.31 -4.97 -1.37
C ASP A 65 2.76 -6.17 -2.16
N THR A 66 2.76 -7.37 -1.56
CA THR A 66 2.16 -8.57 -2.13
C THR A 66 0.65 -8.44 -2.35
N LEU A 67 -0.02 -7.68 -1.47
CA LEU A 67 -1.45 -7.34 -1.59
C LEU A 67 -1.63 -6.16 -2.53
N THR A 68 -0.87 -5.06 -2.35
CA THR A 68 -1.06 -3.85 -3.17
C THR A 68 -0.70 -4.04 -4.64
N GLY A 69 0.23 -4.94 -4.96
CA GLY A 69 0.61 -5.28 -6.33
C GLY A 69 -0.50 -5.98 -7.12
N GLN A 70 -1.45 -6.64 -6.45
CA GLN A 70 -2.57 -7.36 -7.09
C GLN A 70 -3.81 -6.48 -7.32
N ILE A 71 -3.85 -5.29 -6.72
CA ILE A 71 -5.01 -4.39 -6.78
C ILE A 71 -5.14 -3.75 -8.16
N ARG A 72 -6.17 -4.17 -8.92
CA ARG A 72 -6.43 -3.68 -10.28
C ARG A 72 -7.27 -2.42 -10.35
N ILE A 73 -8.08 -2.17 -9.32
CA ILE A 73 -8.95 -1.00 -9.22
C ILE A 73 -8.20 0.26 -8.78
N ASN A 74 -8.80 1.44 -8.96
CA ASN A 74 -8.15 2.73 -8.71
C ASN A 74 -8.67 3.44 -7.45
N SER A 75 -9.78 2.98 -6.89
CA SER A 75 -10.34 3.52 -5.66
C SER A 75 -11.07 2.44 -4.87
N GLY A 76 -11.33 2.72 -3.59
CA GLY A 76 -12.13 1.92 -2.69
C GLY A 76 -12.52 2.73 -1.47
N TYR A 77 -13.19 2.08 -0.53
CA TYR A 77 -13.66 2.67 0.71
C TYR A 77 -13.16 1.82 1.87
N MET A 78 -12.41 2.43 2.78
CA MET A 78 -11.91 1.82 3.99
C MET A 78 -12.91 2.01 5.13
N ASP A 79 -13.24 0.91 5.77
CA ASP A 79 -14.02 0.86 6.99
C ASP A 79 -13.11 0.38 8.12
N LEU A 80 -13.01 1.18 9.19
CA LEU A 80 -12.26 0.84 10.40
C LEU A 80 -13.26 0.56 11.51
N LYS A 81 -13.24 -0.66 12.02
CA LYS A 81 -14.13 -1.11 13.10
C LYS A 81 -13.33 -1.46 14.33
N ARG A 82 -13.80 -0.98 15.46
CA ARG A 82 -13.36 -1.37 16.79
C ARG A 82 -14.24 -2.51 17.29
N MET A 83 -13.65 -3.62 17.65
CA MET A 83 -14.31 -4.69 18.39
C MET A 83 -14.29 -4.34 19.86
N SER A 84 -15.44 -3.97 20.41
CA SER A 84 -15.61 -3.71 21.84
C SER A 84 -16.66 -4.66 22.39
N ASN A 85 -16.32 -5.45 23.41
CA ASN A 85 -17.22 -6.45 24.02
C ASN A 85 -17.85 -7.45 23.02
N GLY A 86 -17.17 -7.75 21.92
CA GLY A 86 -17.65 -8.65 20.87
C GLY A 86 -18.52 -7.98 19.79
N GLU A 87 -18.78 -6.68 19.90
CA GLU A 87 -19.50 -5.90 18.89
C GLU A 87 -18.53 -5.11 18.01
N ALA A 88 -18.76 -5.13 16.70
CA ALA A 88 -18.00 -4.36 15.73
C ALA A 88 -18.61 -2.95 15.60
N LEU A 89 -17.99 -1.96 16.24
CA LEU A 89 -18.41 -0.57 16.20
C LEU A 89 -17.58 0.21 15.17
N PRO A 90 -18.20 0.99 14.27
CA PRO A 90 -17.46 1.82 13.34
C PRO A 90 -16.69 2.92 14.09
N VAL A 91 -15.42 3.10 13.75
CA VAL A 91 -14.56 4.16 14.32
C VAL A 91 -14.83 5.50 13.64
N PHE A 92 -15.19 5.47 12.35
CA PHE A 92 -15.54 6.66 11.57
C PHE A 92 -17.03 6.64 11.24
N ASP A 93 -17.68 7.81 11.27
CA ASP A 93 -19.09 7.96 10.88
C ASP A 93 -19.36 7.58 9.42
N ARG A 94 -18.32 7.59 8.57
CA ARG A 94 -18.38 7.27 7.15
C ARG A 94 -17.11 6.53 6.73
N PRO A 95 -17.19 5.60 5.76
CA PRO A 95 -16.02 4.98 5.16
C PRO A 95 -15.07 6.04 4.58
N LEU A 96 -13.77 5.84 4.78
CA LEU A 96 -12.73 6.70 4.25
C LEU A 96 -12.42 6.31 2.80
N GLU A 97 -12.36 7.29 1.91
CA GLU A 97 -12.00 7.02 0.51
C GLU A 97 -10.52 6.64 0.42
N VAL A 98 -10.23 5.53 -0.25
CA VAL A 98 -8.89 5.04 -0.57
C VAL A 98 -8.67 5.17 -2.06
N ILE A 99 -7.57 5.82 -2.45
CA ILE A 99 -7.15 5.98 -3.84
C ILE A 99 -5.92 5.11 -4.06
N PHE A 100 -6.06 4.12 -4.94
CA PHE A 100 -4.95 3.28 -5.35
C PHE A 100 -4.22 3.90 -6.53
N ARG A 101 -3.09 4.51 -6.26
CA ARG A 101 -2.22 5.04 -7.31
C ARG A 101 -1.28 3.94 -7.79
N GLY A 102 -1.25 3.73 -9.10
CA GLY A 102 -0.22 2.90 -9.72
C GLY A 102 1.16 3.34 -9.24
N SER A 103 2.09 2.39 -9.15
CA SER A 103 3.49 2.79 -9.12
C SER A 103 3.69 3.67 -10.35
N VAL A 104 4.37 4.80 -10.15
CA VAL A 104 5.23 5.28 -11.23
C VAL A 104 6.17 4.11 -11.42
N THR A 105 5.89 3.23 -12.39
CA THR A 105 6.99 2.62 -13.11
C THR A 105 7.82 3.83 -13.48
N ASN A 106 8.97 4.02 -12.85
CA ASN A 106 10.01 4.78 -13.48
C ASN A 106 10.22 4.02 -14.79
N GLY A 107 9.47 4.45 -15.82
CA GLY A 107 9.69 4.05 -17.18
C GLY A 107 11.13 4.38 -17.48
N ASP A 108 11.77 3.45 -18.16
CA ASP A 108 13.13 3.54 -18.64
C ASP A 108 14.24 3.59 -17.58
N THR A 109 14.50 2.42 -17.02
CA THR A 109 15.78 1.81 -17.40
C THR A 109 15.50 0.43 -18.01
N ILE A 110 14.72 0.42 -19.10
CA ILE A 110 15.16 -0.42 -20.21
C ILE A 110 16.48 0.25 -20.62
N PHE A 111 17.61 -0.40 -20.35
CA PHE A 111 18.77 -0.14 -21.19
C PHE A 111 18.34 -0.60 -22.56
N ASP A 112 17.78 0.34 -23.32
CA ASP A 112 17.35 0.07 -24.65
C ASP A 112 18.61 -0.19 -25.46
N LEU A 113 18.83 -1.48 -25.75
CA LEU A 113 19.80 -1.94 -26.72
C LEU A 113 19.13 -1.99 -28.10
N ASP A 114 18.15 -1.13 -28.40
CA ASP A 114 17.59 -0.99 -29.76
C ASP A 114 18.29 0.10 -30.59
N GLY A 115 19.57 0.31 -30.29
CA GLY A 115 20.51 1.04 -31.14
C GLY A 115 21.46 0.13 -31.93
N GLY A 116 21.06 -1.08 -32.33
CA GLY A 116 21.71 -1.78 -33.44
C GLY A 116 23.12 -2.35 -33.23
N ASP A 117 23.71 -2.30 -32.04
CA ASP A 117 25.00 -2.97 -31.77
C ASP A 117 24.82 -4.04 -30.70
N ALA A 118 24.54 -5.26 -31.16
CA ALA A 118 24.96 -6.42 -30.39
C ALA A 118 26.48 -6.33 -30.28
N PHE A 119 27.00 -6.02 -29.09
CA PHE A 119 28.37 -6.42 -28.77
C PHE A 119 28.38 -7.95 -28.83
N THR A 120 28.62 -8.49 -30.02
CA THR A 120 29.43 -9.69 -30.10
C THR A 120 30.68 -9.33 -29.31
N THR A 121 31.09 -10.21 -28.42
CA THR A 121 32.48 -10.26 -27.99
C THR A 121 33.31 -10.50 -29.25
N GLY A 122 33.46 -9.46 -30.06
CA GLY A 122 34.49 -9.34 -31.06
C GLY A 122 35.76 -9.41 -30.26
N ASP A 123 36.50 -10.49 -30.47
CA ASP A 123 37.91 -10.40 -30.80
C ASP A 123 38.56 -9.19 -30.14
N VAL A 124 39.07 -9.44 -28.93
CA VAL A 124 40.17 -8.63 -28.41
C VAL A 124 41.31 -8.81 -29.41
N ASP A 125 41.32 -7.98 -30.45
CA ASP A 125 42.44 -7.84 -31.36
C ASP A 125 43.54 -7.11 -30.57
N LEU A 126 44.57 -7.87 -30.23
CA LEU A 126 45.81 -7.35 -29.66
C LEU A 126 46.81 -7.08 -30.79
N ASP A 127 46.41 -6.39 -31.86
CA ASP A 127 47.35 -5.86 -32.86
C ASP A 127 47.93 -4.51 -32.42
N GLY A 128 48.30 -4.45 -31.12
CA GLY A 128 49.29 -3.50 -30.62
C GLY A 128 50.69 -3.90 -31.09
N GLY A 129 50.92 -3.91 -32.40
CA GLY A 129 52.25 -3.83 -32.99
C GLY A 129 52.88 -2.50 -32.58
N ILE A 130 53.65 -2.54 -31.49
CA ILE A 130 54.51 -1.42 -31.10
C ILE A 130 55.71 -1.44 -32.07
N PRO A 131 56.04 -0.32 -32.74
CA PRO A 131 57.21 -0.21 -33.61
C PRO A 131 58.54 -0.38 -32.87
#